data_AF-Q1LFK9-F1
#
_entry.id   AF-Q1LFK9-F1
#
_cell.length_a   1.000
_cell.length_b   1.000
_cell.length_c   1.000
_cell.angle_alpha   90.00
_cell.angle_beta   90.00
_cell.angle_gamma   90.00
#
_symmetry.space_group_name_H-M   'P 1'
#
loop_
_entity.id
_entity.type
_entity.pdbx_description
1 polymer ?
#
loop_
_entity_poly.entity_id
_entity_poly.type
_entity_poly.pdbx_seq_one_letter_code
_entity_poly.pdbx_strand_id
1 'polypeptide(L)'
;MPRLRLSPLFAVAAAIVATVGTAACAPDSVRNYEAHGLNKYLNTIQDACADTRLGNHNLGEWLRSGTTDSDSDYVYWLDQTSRLYYSRINVPQYRDAIAGSMGGTKSNADALDCIVRHLPPDRPTQPPGGMFQ
;
A
#
# COMPACT_ATOMS: atom_id res chain seq x y z
N MET A 1 -55.85 -47.66 15.96
CA MET A 1 -55.77 -46.43 15.14
C MET A 1 -55.75 -45.23 16.10
N PRO A 2 -54.62 -44.53 16.27
CA PRO A 2 -54.51 -43.41 17.21
C PRO A 2 -55.15 -42.15 16.60
N ARG A 3 -56.02 -41.48 17.37
CA ARG A 3 -56.57 -40.16 17.04
C ARG A 3 -55.68 -39.10 17.69
N LEU A 4 -54.80 -38.46 16.91
CA LEU A 4 -54.09 -37.27 17.36
C LEU A 4 -54.99 -36.03 17.19
N ARG A 5 -55.24 -35.36 18.32
CA ARG A 5 -55.72 -33.97 18.37
C ARG A 5 -54.49 -33.07 18.33
N LEU A 6 -54.45 -32.09 17.43
CA LEU A 6 -53.49 -30.98 17.51
C LEU A 6 -54.22 -29.66 17.22
N SER A 7 -54.06 -28.73 18.16
CA SER A 7 -54.74 -27.44 18.26
C SER A 7 -54.40 -26.46 17.14
N PRO A 8 -55.29 -25.50 16.82
CA PRO A 8 -55.09 -24.52 15.76
C PRO A 8 -54.79 -23.14 16.36
N LEU A 9 -53.56 -22.82 16.73
CA LEU A 9 -53.28 -21.48 17.25
C LEU A 9 -51.89 -21.00 16.85
N PHE A 10 -51.92 -19.88 16.11
CA PHE A 10 -50.82 -18.95 15.80
C PHE A 10 -49.92 -19.29 14.61
N ALA A 11 -50.54 -19.25 13.42
CA ALA A 11 -49.90 -18.67 12.26
C ALA A 11 -49.67 -17.17 12.51
N VAL A 12 -48.42 -16.76 12.79
CA VAL A 12 -47.99 -15.37 12.60
C VAL A 12 -46.68 -15.42 11.83
N ALA A 13 -46.83 -15.32 10.51
CA ALA A 13 -45.75 -15.02 9.60
C ALA A 13 -45.34 -13.55 9.82
N ALA A 14 -44.29 -13.31 10.59
CA ALA A 14 -43.62 -12.02 10.64
C ALA A 14 -42.49 -12.05 9.59
N ALA A 15 -42.79 -11.49 8.43
CA ALA A 15 -41.82 -11.22 7.37
C ALA A 15 -40.73 -10.28 7.91
N ILE A 16 -39.50 -10.78 8.05
CA ILE A 16 -38.34 -9.95 8.34
C ILE A 16 -37.98 -9.25 7.02
N VAL A 17 -38.36 -7.98 6.96
CA VAL A 17 -38.03 -7.05 5.88
C VAL A 17 -36.51 -6.88 5.83
N ALA A 18 -35.98 -6.98 4.62
CA ALA A 18 -34.58 -6.82 4.27
C ALA A 18 -34.02 -5.48 4.73
N THR A 19 -33.06 -5.51 5.66
CA THR A 19 -32.01 -4.50 5.73
C THR A 19 -30.83 -5.04 4.94
N VAL A 20 -30.86 -4.80 3.62
CA VAL A 20 -29.61 -4.70 2.84
C VAL A 20 -28.94 -3.43 3.35
N GLY A 21 -28.32 -3.54 4.52
CA GLY A 21 -27.30 -2.58 4.93
C GLY A 21 -26.25 -2.69 3.85
N THR A 22 -26.20 -1.69 2.98
CA THR A 22 -25.01 -1.45 2.18
C THR A 22 -23.88 -1.36 3.19
N ALA A 23 -23.13 -2.46 3.32
CA ALA A 23 -21.74 -2.38 3.69
C ALA A 23 -21.15 -1.41 2.68
N ALA A 24 -21.14 -0.13 3.03
CA ALA A 24 -20.14 0.79 2.56
C ALA A 24 -18.83 0.19 3.10
N CYS A 25 -18.31 -0.79 2.36
CA CYS A 25 -16.90 -1.07 2.34
C CYS A 25 -16.27 0.30 2.19
N ALA A 26 -15.55 0.73 3.22
CA ALA A 26 -14.91 2.02 3.26
C ALA A 26 -14.30 2.31 1.88
N PRO A 27 -14.53 3.48 1.27
CA PRO A 27 -14.01 3.82 -0.05
C PRO A 27 -12.46 3.98 -0.05
N ASP A 28 -11.76 3.39 0.90
CA ASP A 28 -10.30 3.30 0.91
C ASP A 28 -9.76 2.39 -0.20
N SER A 29 -10.59 1.53 -0.80
CA SER A 29 -10.19 0.73 -1.97
C SER A 29 -10.28 1.50 -3.30
N VAL A 30 -11.16 2.50 -3.42
CA VAL A 30 -11.23 3.36 -4.62
C VAL A 30 -10.16 4.45 -4.62
N ARG A 31 -9.66 4.88 -3.45
CA ARG A 31 -8.47 5.77 -3.34
C ARG A 31 -7.18 5.05 -3.75
N ASN A 32 -7.13 3.72 -3.64
CA ASN A 32 -6.03 2.88 -4.13
C ASN A 32 -5.95 2.83 -5.67
N TYR A 33 -7.05 3.11 -6.38
CA TYR A 33 -7.03 3.23 -7.84
C TYR A 33 -6.18 4.43 -8.26
N GLU A 34 -6.22 5.56 -7.56
CA GLU A 34 -5.54 6.77 -8.03
C GLU A 34 -4.03 6.79 -7.76
N ALA A 35 -3.50 5.93 -6.88
CA ALA A 35 -2.05 5.79 -6.65
C ALA A 35 -1.30 5.08 -7.81
N HIS A 36 -1.88 4.99 -9.01
CA HIS A 36 -1.26 4.41 -10.20
C HIS A 36 0.16 4.93 -10.47
N GLY A 37 0.42 6.21 -10.21
CA GLY A 37 1.74 6.81 -10.44
C GLY A 37 2.83 6.22 -9.56
N LEU A 38 2.62 6.24 -8.23
CA LEU A 38 3.58 5.67 -7.28
C LEU A 38 3.72 4.16 -7.47
N ASN A 39 2.61 3.43 -7.65
CA ASN A 39 2.64 1.99 -7.88
C ASN A 39 3.39 1.63 -9.16
N LYS A 40 3.18 2.38 -10.26
CA LYS A 40 3.93 2.19 -11.50
C LYS A 40 5.42 2.46 -11.31
N TYR A 41 5.78 3.47 -10.53
CA TYR A 41 7.17 3.76 -10.19
C TYR A 41 7.81 2.63 -9.37
N LEU A 42 7.12 2.12 -8.35
CA LEU A 42 7.58 0.98 -7.55
C LEU A 42 7.71 -0.30 -8.39
N ASN A 43 6.79 -0.56 -9.32
CA ASN A 43 6.92 -1.67 -10.28
C ASN A 43 8.17 -1.50 -11.16
N THR A 44 8.44 -0.28 -11.63
CA THR A 44 9.66 0.01 -12.41
C THR A 44 10.92 -0.25 -11.58
N ILE A 45 10.93 0.13 -10.31
CA ILE A 45 12.04 -0.16 -9.39
C ILE A 45 12.19 -1.66 -9.18
N GLN A 46 11.09 -2.37 -8.93
CA GLN A 46 11.11 -3.83 -8.72
C GLN A 46 11.74 -4.55 -9.91
N ASP A 47 11.44 -4.11 -11.14
CA ASP A 47 11.94 -4.75 -12.35
C ASP A 47 13.38 -4.33 -12.69
N ALA A 48 13.69 -3.02 -12.61
CA ALA A 48 14.97 -2.49 -13.08
C ALA A 48 16.08 -2.49 -12.01
N CYS A 49 15.69 -2.47 -10.73
CA CYS A 49 16.61 -2.46 -9.59
C CYS A 49 16.62 -3.78 -8.82
N ALA A 50 16.06 -4.85 -9.41
CA ALA A 50 15.82 -6.13 -8.74
C ALA A 50 17.07 -6.72 -8.06
N ASP A 51 18.22 -6.63 -8.73
CA ASP A 51 19.48 -7.22 -8.27
C ASP A 51 20.23 -6.35 -7.26
N THR A 52 19.72 -5.15 -6.97
CA THR A 52 20.34 -4.25 -5.99
C THR A 52 19.97 -4.61 -4.56
N ARG A 53 20.72 -4.06 -3.60
CA ARG A 53 20.48 -4.26 -2.17
C ARG A 53 20.24 -2.94 -1.47
N LEU A 54 19.25 -2.95 -0.59
CA LEU A 54 18.96 -1.85 0.33
C LEU A 54 19.06 -2.39 1.76
N GLY A 55 20.06 -1.92 2.50
CA GLY A 55 20.46 -2.50 3.77
C GLY A 55 20.73 -4.00 3.65
N ASN A 56 19.95 -4.80 4.37
CA ASN A 56 20.06 -6.25 4.35
C ASN A 56 19.12 -6.94 3.34
N HIS A 57 18.31 -6.16 2.61
CA HIS A 57 17.26 -6.68 1.74
C HIS A 57 17.70 -6.67 0.27
N ASN A 58 17.37 -7.74 -0.47
CA ASN A 58 17.37 -7.70 -1.93
C ASN A 58 16.13 -6.92 -2.38
N LEU A 59 16.32 -5.85 -3.15
CA LEU A 59 15.24 -4.90 -3.42
C LEU A 59 14.09 -5.52 -4.25
N GLY A 60 14.43 -6.34 -5.25
CA GLY A 60 13.43 -7.01 -6.08
C GLY A 60 12.57 -8.01 -5.31
N GLU A 61 13.21 -8.87 -4.51
CA GLU A 61 12.52 -9.83 -3.65
C GLU A 61 11.68 -9.14 -2.57
N TRP A 62 12.21 -8.07 -1.98
CA TRP A 62 11.55 -7.31 -0.92
C TRP A 62 10.28 -6.59 -1.41
N LEU A 63 10.32 -6.06 -2.64
CA LEU A 63 9.15 -5.50 -3.33
C LEU A 63 8.16 -6.60 -3.77
N ARG A 64 8.67 -7.71 -4.33
CA ARG A 64 7.83 -8.79 -4.88
C ARG A 64 7.11 -9.60 -3.80
N SER A 65 7.76 -9.84 -2.67
CA SER A 65 7.17 -10.57 -1.54
C SER A 65 6.02 -9.80 -0.89
N GLY A 66 5.83 -8.53 -1.25
CA GLY A 66 4.75 -7.69 -0.75
C GLY A 66 4.82 -7.63 0.78
N THR A 67 6.02 -7.41 1.30
CA THR A 67 6.32 -7.52 2.73
C THR A 67 5.19 -6.90 3.54
N THR A 68 4.60 -7.71 4.42
CA THR A 68 3.44 -7.31 5.20
C THR A 68 3.73 -6.01 5.94
N ASP A 69 2.72 -5.18 6.21
CA ASP A 69 2.78 -3.88 6.91
C ASP A 69 3.50 -3.89 8.30
N SER A 70 4.03 -5.04 8.70
CA SER A 70 4.78 -5.33 9.93
C SER A 70 6.31 -5.23 9.78
N ASP A 71 6.86 -5.19 8.56
CA ASP A 71 8.29 -4.93 8.36
C ASP A 71 8.54 -3.42 8.45
N SER A 72 9.13 -3.00 9.59
CA SER A 72 9.40 -1.60 9.88
C SER A 72 10.32 -0.93 8.85
N ASP A 73 11.27 -1.68 8.29
CA ASP A 73 12.23 -1.15 7.33
C ASP A 73 11.55 -0.94 5.98
N TYR A 74 10.65 -1.85 5.59
CA TYR A 74 9.87 -1.73 4.36
C TYR A 74 8.91 -0.55 4.42
N VAL A 75 8.16 -0.43 5.53
CA VAL A 75 7.24 0.68 5.76
C VAL A 75 7.99 2.01 5.77
N TYR A 76 9.14 2.08 6.45
CA TYR A 76 9.97 3.28 6.47
C TYR A 76 10.50 3.65 5.07
N TRP A 77 11.05 2.67 4.36
CA TRP A 77 11.55 2.88 3.00
C TRP A 77 10.45 3.36 2.06
N LEU A 78 9.26 2.74 2.12
CA LEU A 78 8.11 3.07 1.29
C LEU A 78 7.62 4.49 1.60
N ASP A 79 7.59 4.90 2.87
CA ASP A 79 7.29 6.28 3.27
C ASP A 79 8.30 7.27 2.65
N GLN A 80 9.60 7.03 2.83
CA GLN A 80 10.63 7.93 2.26
C GLN A 80 10.56 7.97 0.72
N THR A 81 10.28 6.84 0.08
CA THR A 81 10.16 6.72 -1.37
C THR A 81 8.91 7.42 -1.89
N SER A 82 7.79 7.34 -1.15
CA SER A 82 6.57 8.10 -1.42
C SER A 82 6.83 9.61 -1.28
N ARG A 83 7.49 10.04 -0.20
CA ARG A 83 7.89 11.45 0.00
C ARG A 83 8.80 11.95 -1.11
N LEU A 84 9.74 11.12 -1.56
CA LEU A 84 10.56 11.43 -2.72
C LEU A 84 9.64 11.58 -3.93
N TYR A 85 8.87 10.54 -4.31
CA TYR A 85 7.99 10.55 -5.48
C TYR A 85 7.06 11.76 -5.53
N TYR A 86 6.46 12.17 -4.40
CA TYR A 86 5.59 13.34 -4.32
C TYR A 86 6.33 14.67 -4.10
N SER A 87 7.62 14.74 -4.41
CA SER A 87 8.46 15.94 -4.29
C SER A 87 8.40 16.62 -2.92
N ARG A 88 8.14 15.85 -1.85
CA ARG A 88 8.13 16.33 -0.46
C ARG A 88 9.54 16.36 0.14
N ILE A 89 10.44 15.56 -0.41
CA ILE A 89 11.88 15.60 -0.14
C ILE A 89 12.65 15.55 -1.45
N ASN A 90 13.87 16.09 -1.44
CA ASN A 90 14.78 16.02 -2.57
C ASN A 90 15.66 14.74 -2.53
N VAL A 91 16.42 14.50 -3.60
CA VAL A 91 17.29 13.32 -3.72
C VAL A 91 18.34 13.25 -2.60
N PRO A 92 19.08 14.32 -2.26
CA PRO A 92 19.99 14.29 -1.10
C PRO A 92 19.31 13.87 0.21
N GLN A 93 18.17 14.48 0.54
CA GLN A 93 17.41 14.16 1.74
C GLN A 93 16.93 12.70 1.77
N TYR A 94 16.49 12.16 0.63
CA TYR A 94 16.13 10.76 0.51
C TYR A 94 17.32 9.84 0.76
N ARG A 95 18.47 10.12 0.13
CA ARG A 95 19.70 9.33 0.32
C ARG A 95 20.16 9.35 1.77
N ASP A 96 20.13 10.51 2.43
CA ASP A 96 20.53 10.65 3.82
C ASP A 96 19.57 9.90 4.76
N ALA A 97 18.26 9.98 4.52
CA ALA A 97 17.27 9.26 5.32
C ALA A 97 17.46 7.74 5.25
N ILE A 98 17.63 7.20 4.04
CA ILE A 98 17.86 5.77 3.83
C ILE A 98 19.23 5.33 4.37
N ALA A 99 20.28 6.12 4.14
CA ALA A 99 21.60 5.82 4.69
C ALA A 99 21.58 5.79 6.23
N GLY A 100 20.85 6.70 6.87
CA GLY A 100 20.72 6.79 8.32
C GLY A 100 20.02 5.59 8.95
N SER A 101 19.08 4.95 8.26
CA SER A 101 18.32 3.81 8.78
C SER A 101 18.80 2.44 8.29
N MET A 102 19.42 2.35 7.11
CA MET A 102 19.71 1.08 6.43
C MET A 102 21.20 0.81 6.25
N GLY A 103 22.03 1.17 7.23
CA GLY A 103 23.43 0.74 7.28
C GLY A 103 24.41 1.60 6.46
N GLY A 104 24.06 2.85 6.15
CA GLY A 104 24.98 3.87 5.62
C GLY A 104 24.93 4.07 4.11
N THR A 105 25.64 5.07 3.61
CA THR A 105 25.58 5.49 2.20
C THR A 105 26.17 4.44 1.25
N LYS A 106 27.28 3.81 1.62
CA LYS A 106 28.03 2.91 0.73
C LYS A 106 27.29 1.60 0.46
N SER A 107 26.65 1.02 1.47
CA SER A 107 25.88 -0.23 1.33
C SER A 107 24.65 -0.07 0.45
N ASN A 108 24.10 1.15 0.37
CA ASN A 108 22.87 1.47 -0.34
C ASN A 108 23.10 2.13 -1.70
N ALA A 109 24.36 2.42 -2.08
CA ALA A 109 24.67 3.29 -3.21
C ALA A 109 24.04 2.81 -4.52
N ASP A 110 24.20 1.52 -4.85
CA ASP A 110 23.71 0.95 -6.11
C ASP A 110 22.18 0.99 -6.21
N ALA A 111 21.49 0.65 -5.11
CA ALA A 111 20.03 0.71 -5.06
C ALA A 111 19.52 2.15 -5.14
N LEU A 112 20.11 3.08 -4.38
CA LEU A 112 19.72 4.49 -4.38
C LEU A 112 19.98 5.16 -5.74
N ASP A 113 21.09 4.81 -6.41
CA ASP A 113 21.39 5.27 -7.76
C ASP A 113 20.36 4.76 -8.77
N CYS A 114 19.99 3.47 -8.67
CA CYS A 114 18.98 2.88 -9.55
C CYS A 114 17.59 3.50 -9.35
N ILE A 115 17.14 3.63 -8.09
CA ILE A 115 15.86 4.25 -7.73
C ILE A 115 15.79 5.68 -8.28
N VAL A 116 16.80 6.51 -8.00
CA VAL A 116 16.84 7.91 -8.44
C VAL A 116 16.88 8.03 -9.96
N ARG A 117 17.57 7.12 -10.66
CA ARG A 117 17.61 7.11 -12.13
C ARG A 117 16.24 6.89 -12.77
N HIS A 118 15.33 6.19 -12.09
CA HIS A 118 13.97 5.94 -12.57
C HIS A 118 12.93 6.89 -12.01
N LEU A 119 13.35 7.88 -11.23
CA LEU A 119 12.49 8.90 -10.69
C LEU A 119 11.93 9.77 -11.83
N PRO A 120 10.59 9.89 -11.98
CA PRO A 120 10.03 10.71 -13.04
C PRO A 120 10.42 12.19 -12.88
N PRO A 121 10.63 12.94 -13.98
CA PRO A 121 10.91 14.38 -13.89
C PRO A 121 9.66 15.18 -13.49
N ASP A 122 8.50 14.86 -14.07
CA ASP A 122 7.23 15.55 -13.87
C ASP A 122 6.42 14.93 -12.72
N ARG A 123 6.95 15.04 -11.51
CA ARG A 123 6.36 14.41 -10.32
C ARG A 123 5.27 15.25 -9.67
N PRO A 124 4.17 14.63 -9.21
CA PRO A 124 3.15 15.33 -8.43
C PRO A 124 3.72 15.82 -7.09
N THR A 125 3.07 16.81 -6.48
CA THR A 125 3.40 17.30 -5.14
C THR A 125 2.48 16.74 -4.05
N GLN A 126 1.40 16.07 -4.44
CA GLN A 126 0.38 15.52 -3.55
C GLN A 126 -0.09 14.15 -4.03
N PRO A 127 -0.40 13.21 -3.12
CA PRO A 127 -1.12 12.01 -3.48
C PRO A 127 -2.54 12.36 -3.94
N PRO A 128 -3.10 11.61 -4.90
CA PRO A 128 -4.48 11.80 -5.31
C PRO A 128 -5.45 11.46 -4.15
N GLY A 129 -6.59 12.15 -4.13
CA GLY A 129 -7.55 12.05 -3.03
C GLY A 129 -7.08 12.72 -1.72
N GLY A 130 -6.18 13.70 -1.80
CA GLY A 130 -5.80 14.53 -0.67
C GLY A 130 -6.92 15.46 -0.24
N MET A 131 -7.63 15.11 0.83
CA MET A 131 -8.36 16.09 1.64
C MET A 131 -7.34 16.85 2.50
N PHE A 132 -6.67 17.84 1.91
CA PHE A 132 -5.99 18.86 2.69
C PHE A 132 -6.87 20.10 2.70
N GLN A 133 -7.79 20.11 3.68
CA GLN A 133 -8.50 21.30 4.14
C GLN A 133 -8.57 21.25 5.67
#